data_AF-A0A0Q8PHF1-F1
#
_entry.id   AF-A0A0Q8PHF1-F1
#
_cell.length_a   1.000
_cell.length_b   1.000
_cell.length_c   1.000
_cell.angle_alpha   90.00
_cell.angle_beta   90.00
_cell.angle_gamma   90.00
#
_symmetry.space_group_name_H-M   'P 1'
#
loop_
_entity.id
_entity.type
_entity.pdbx_description
1 polymer ?
#
loop_
_entity_poly.entity_id
_entity_poly.type
_entity_poly.pdbx_seq_one_letter_code
_entity_poly.pdbx_strand_id
1 'polypeptide(L)'
;MNVDPKALRRAQSATGETRGDFRSAALSPLDETAAAAGKVNGWQSAEGLKVLGQRWEQQVESLDAILRGLGERFGGSAAAYERTEAAVHGEMSRIQKAFG
;
A
#
# COMPACT_ATOMS: atom_id res chain seq x y z
N MET A 1 -4.38 24.84 -4.83
CA MET A 1 -3.49 23.94 -4.05
C MET A 1 -2.76 23.09 -5.08
N ASN A 2 -1.46 23.34 -5.33
CA ASN A 2 -0.68 22.54 -6.28
C ASN A 2 -0.04 21.40 -5.49
N VAL A 3 -0.36 20.15 -5.82
CA VAL A 3 0.20 18.98 -5.14
C VAL A 3 1.50 18.61 -5.85
N ASP A 4 2.62 18.63 -5.13
CA ASP A 4 3.94 18.29 -5.68
C ASP A 4 3.99 16.81 -6.10
N PRO A 5 4.24 16.48 -7.38
CA PRO A 5 4.40 15.11 -7.83
C PRO A 5 5.48 14.34 -7.06
N LYS A 6 6.57 14.99 -6.64
CA LYS A 6 7.63 14.35 -5.84
C LYS A 6 7.10 13.92 -4.48
N ALA A 7 6.23 14.71 -3.85
CA ALA A 7 5.60 14.33 -2.59
C ALA A 7 4.69 13.09 -2.77
N LEU A 8 3.95 13.02 -3.88
CA LEU A 8 3.14 11.85 -4.24
C LEU A 8 4.00 10.61 -4.51
N ARG A 9 5.14 10.76 -5.21
CA ARG A 9 6.10 9.66 -5.41
C ARG A 9 6.68 9.15 -4.08
N ARG A 10 7.04 10.05 -3.16
CA ARG A 10 7.49 9.67 -1.81
C ARG A 10 6.40 8.93 -1.05
N ALA A 11 5.15 9.40 -1.13
CA ALA A 11 4.02 8.72 -0.49
C ALA A 11 3.79 7.32 -1.09
N GLN A 12 3.92 7.16 -2.41
CA GLN A 12 3.89 5.86 -3.08
C GLN A 12 4.98 4.93 -2.55
N SER A 13 6.24 5.39 -2.48
CA SER A 13 7.37 4.61 -1.95
C SER A 13 7.16 4.21 -0.50
N ALA A 14 6.83 5.16 0.37
CA ALA A 14 6.58 4.91 1.79
C ALA A 14 5.42 3.92 2.01
N THR A 15 4.38 3.98 1.18
CA THR A 15 3.27 3.01 1.25
C THR A 15 3.74 1.61 0.84
N GLY A 16 4.63 1.51 -0.16
CA GLY A 16 5.24 0.24 -0.56
C GLY A 16 6.12 -0.37 0.52
N GLU A 17 6.95 0.45 1.18
CA GLU A 17 7.79 0.05 2.32
C GLU A 17 6.94 -0.44 3.49
N THR A 18 5.97 0.38 3.94
CA THR A 18 5.04 0.01 5.01
C THR A 18 4.29 -1.29 4.69
N ARG A 19 3.90 -1.51 3.43
CA ARG A 19 3.27 -2.77 3.00
C ARG A 19 4.22 -3.96 3.13
N GLY A 20 5.48 -3.80 2.72
CA GLY A 20 6.50 -4.84 2.86
C GLY A 20 6.71 -5.23 4.32
N ASP A 21 6.96 -4.23 5.17
CA ASP A 21 7.18 -4.41 6.61
C ASP A 21 5.97 -5.04 7.28
N PHE A 22 4.77 -4.55 6.97
CA PHE A 22 3.51 -5.10 7.46
C PHE A 22 3.36 -6.57 7.08
N ARG A 23 3.58 -6.91 5.80
CA ARG A 23 3.43 -8.30 5.32
C ARG A 23 4.43 -9.23 6.01
N SER A 24 5.67 -8.80 6.19
CA SER A 24 6.69 -9.57 6.92
C SER A 24 6.30 -9.78 8.38
N ALA A 25 5.85 -8.72 9.08
CA ALA A 25 5.40 -8.83 10.46
C ALA A 25 4.13 -9.69 10.60
N ALA A 26 3.24 -9.64 9.61
CA ALA A 26 1.97 -10.34 9.63
C ALA A 26 2.07 -11.87 9.53
N LEU A 27 3.20 -12.41 9.08
CA LEU A 27 3.42 -13.85 9.00
C LEU A 27 3.75 -14.48 10.36
N SER A 28 4.45 -13.76 11.25
CA SER A 28 4.89 -14.29 12.56
C SER A 28 3.72 -14.77 13.44
N PRO A 29 2.61 -14.02 13.58
CA PRO A 29 1.48 -14.47 14.39
C PRO A 29 0.84 -15.75 13.88
N LEU A 30 0.85 -16.03 12.57
CA LEU A 30 0.26 -17.27 12.04
C LEU A 30 1.07 -18.49 12.45
N ASP A 31 2.39 -18.40 12.35
CA ASP A 31 3.30 -19.46 12.78
C ASP A 31 3.16 -19.74 14.29
N GLU A 32 3.07 -18.68 15.09
CA GLU A 32 2.85 -18.79 16.54
C GLU A 32 1.47 -19.37 16.88
N THR A 33 0.42 -18.96 16.17
CA THR A 33 -0.96 -19.46 16.40
C THR A 33 -1.08 -20.93 16.02
N ALA A 34 -0.45 -21.36 14.92
CA ALA A 34 -0.39 -22.74 14.49
C ALA A 34 0.42 -23.61 15.48
N ALA A 35 1.56 -23.11 15.95
CA ALA A 35 2.37 -23.78 16.96
C ALA A 35 1.65 -23.89 18.31
N ALA A 36 0.87 -22.87 18.70
CA ALA A 36 0.04 -22.90 19.89
C ALA A 36 -1.10 -23.92 19.76
N ALA A 37 -1.78 -23.97 18.61
CA ALA A 37 -2.89 -24.90 18.36
C ALA A 37 -2.49 -26.37 18.58
N GLY A 38 -1.25 -26.75 18.23
CA GLY A 38 -0.72 -28.10 18.47
C GLY A 38 -0.40 -28.43 19.94
N LYS A 39 -0.37 -27.42 20.83
CA LYS A 39 -0.01 -27.55 22.25
C LYS A 39 -1.19 -27.40 23.20
N VAL A 40 -2.33 -26.90 22.74
CA VAL A 40 -3.52 -26.73 23.60
C VAL A 40 -4.34 -28.01 23.63
N ASN A 41 -4.63 -28.51 24.83
CA ASN A 41 -5.53 -29.64 25.02
C ASN A 41 -6.98 -29.16 25.06
N GLY A 42 -7.79 -29.55 24.07
CA GLY A 42 -9.23 -29.28 24.01
C GLY A 42 -9.70 -28.84 22.64
N TRP A 43 -10.76 -29.50 22.13
CA TRP A 43 -11.30 -29.26 20.78
C TRP A 43 -11.77 -27.81 20.57
N GLN A 44 -12.35 -27.17 21.60
CA GLN A 44 -12.80 -25.78 21.55
C GLN A 44 -11.63 -24.78 21.48
N SER A 45 -10.52 -25.05 22.16
CA SER A 45 -9.34 -24.17 22.14
C SER A 45 -8.60 -24.25 20.80
N ALA A 46 -8.47 -25.46 20.24
CA ALA A 46 -7.90 -25.66 18.91
C ALA A 46 -8.74 -24.99 17.81
N GLU A 47 -10.07 -25.14 17.85
CA GLU A 47 -10.97 -24.51 16.88
C GLU A 47 -10.97 -22.97 17.03
N GLY A 48 -10.94 -22.46 18.27
CA GLY A 48 -10.85 -21.03 18.53
C GLY A 48 -9.57 -20.40 17.96
N LEU A 49 -8.42 -21.07 18.10
CA LEU A 49 -7.15 -20.62 17.52
C LEU A 49 -7.15 -20.68 15.98
N LYS A 50 -7.79 -21.69 15.40
CA LYS A 50 -7.96 -21.79 13.95
C LYS A 50 -8.80 -20.62 13.41
N VAL A 51 -9.93 -20.31 14.05
CA VAL A 51 -10.78 -19.16 13.67
C VAL A 51 -10.01 -17.85 13.84
N LEU A 52 -9.20 -17.73 14.89
CA LEU A 52 -8.35 -16.55 15.09
C LEU A 52 -7.34 -16.40 13.95
N GLY A 53 -6.65 -17.48 13.55
CA GLY A 53 -5.72 -17.48 12.42
C GLY A 53 -6.38 -17.07 11.11
N GLN A 54 -7.57 -17.62 10.81
CA GLN A 54 -8.33 -17.26 9.61
C GLN A 54 -8.75 -15.78 9.60
N ARG A 55 -9.21 -15.25 10.73
CA ARG A 55 -9.56 -13.82 10.84
C ARG A 55 -8.35 -12.93 10.68
N TRP A 56 -7.21 -13.34 11.23
CA TRP A 56 -5.95 -12.64 11.07
C TRP A 56 -5.53 -12.59 9.60
N GLU A 57 -5.53 -13.73 8.89
CA GLU A 57 -5.25 -13.79 7.45
C GLU A 57 -6.15 -12.83 6.65
N GLN A 58 -7.46 -12.84 6.90
CA GLN A 58 -8.40 -11.95 6.24
C GLN A 58 -8.10 -10.47 6.50
N GLN A 59 -7.75 -10.10 7.73
CA GLN A 59 -7.40 -8.73 8.08
C GLN A 59 -6.08 -8.30 7.42
N VAL A 60 -5.10 -9.19 7.36
CA VAL A 60 -3.82 -8.97 6.70
C VAL A 60 -3.99 -8.77 5.20
N GLU A 61 -4.77 -9.62 4.54
CA GLU A 61 -5.07 -9.47 3.11
C GLU A 61 -5.81 -8.15 2.81
N SER A 62 -6.78 -7.78 3.66
CA SER A 62 -7.51 -6.53 3.52
C SER A 62 -6.60 -5.31 3.62
N LEU A 63 -5.72 -5.28 4.64
CA LEU A 63 -4.75 -4.19 4.80
C LEU A 63 -3.70 -4.15 3.69
N ASP A 64 -3.21 -5.31 3.22
CA ASP A 64 -2.30 -5.39 2.06
C ASP A 64 -2.96 -4.79 0.80
N ALA A 65 -4.24 -5.10 0.57
CA ALA A 65 -5.00 -4.56 -0.55
C ALA A 65 -5.21 -3.05 -0.46
N ILE A 66 -5.50 -2.53 0.75
CA ILE A 66 -5.63 -1.08 0.99
C ILE A 66 -4.31 -0.36 0.72
N LEU A 67 -3.20 -0.87 1.28
CA LEU A 67 -1.88 -0.27 1.08
C LEU A 67 -1.47 -0.30 -0.39
N ARG A 68 -1.70 -1.41 -1.09
CA ARG A 68 -1.49 -1.49 -2.54
C ARG A 68 -2.29 -0.42 -3.29
N GLY A 69 -3.59 -0.32 -3.01
CA GLY A 69 -4.48 0.66 -3.65
C GLY A 69 -4.09 2.11 -3.37
N LEU A 70 -3.59 2.43 -2.17
CA LEU A 70 -3.05 3.74 -1.84
C LEU A 70 -1.80 4.06 -2.66
N GLY A 71 -0.85 3.11 -2.75
CA GLY A 71 0.36 3.26 -3.56
C GLY A 71 0.04 3.51 -5.04
N GLU A 72 -0.90 2.75 -5.60
CA GLU A 72 -1.39 2.94 -6.98
C GLU A 72 -2.00 4.33 -7.20
N ARG A 73 -2.83 4.81 -6.26
CA ARG A 73 -3.44 6.14 -6.33
C ARG A 73 -2.41 7.25 -6.26
N PHE A 74 -1.43 7.15 -5.38
CA PHE A 74 -0.34 8.12 -5.29
C PHE A 74 0.50 8.14 -6.57
N GLY A 75 0.90 6.98 -7.09
CA GLY A 75 1.65 6.88 -8.34
C GLY A 75 0.87 7.38 -9.56
N GLY A 76 -0.42 7.03 -9.65
CA GLY A 76 -1.31 7.49 -10.71
C GLY A 76 -1.51 9.02 -10.67
N SER A 77 -1.67 9.58 -9.47
CA SER A 77 -1.81 11.03 -9.28
C SER A 77 -0.52 11.76 -9.64
N ALA A 78 0.65 11.26 -9.19
CA ALA A 78 1.94 11.83 -9.56
C ALA A 78 2.12 11.89 -11.09
N ALA A 79 1.83 10.79 -11.77
CA ALA A 79 1.92 10.70 -13.23
C ALA A 79 0.92 11.62 -13.96
N ALA A 80 -0.23 11.92 -13.36
CA ALA A 80 -1.21 12.85 -13.92
C ALA A 80 -0.74 14.31 -13.78
N TYR A 81 -0.20 14.68 -12.61
CA TYR A 81 0.38 16.01 -12.40
C TYR A 81 1.62 16.25 -13.28
N GLU A 82 2.55 15.29 -13.34
CA GLU A 82 3.74 15.36 -14.21
C GLU A 82 3.34 15.59 -15.69
N ARG A 83 2.32 14.89 -16.18
CA ARG A 83 1.78 15.09 -17.54
C ARG A 83 1.17 16.47 -17.74
N THR A 84 0.45 16.97 -16.75
CA THR A 84 -0.19 18.29 -16.82
C THR A 84 0.87 19.39 -16.83
N GLU A 85 1.87 19.32 -15.96
CA GLU A 85 2.98 20.28 -15.92
C GLU A 85 3.77 20.30 -17.23
N ALA A 86 4.05 19.12 -17.80
CA ALA A 86 4.74 19.01 -19.09
C ALA A 86 3.92 19.62 -20.25
N ALA A 87 2.60 19.39 -20.27
CA ALA A 87 1.72 19.96 -21.29
C ALA A 87 1.69 21.50 -21.21
N VAL A 88 1.54 22.05 -20.00
CA VAL A 88 1.53 23.50 -19.75
C VAL A 88 2.87 24.14 -20.15
N HIS A 89 4.01 23.54 -19.76
CA HIS A 89 5.33 24.05 -20.16
C HIS A 89 5.53 23.99 -21.68
N GLY A 90 5.09 22.91 -22.34
CA GLY A 90 5.18 22.78 -23.79
C GLY A 90 4.36 23.83 -24.53
N GLU A 91 3.16 24.13 -24.05
CA GLU A 91 2.30 25.19 -24.60
C GLU A 91 2.91 26.58 -24.40
N MET A 92 3.40 26.86 -23.19
CA MET A 92 4.05 28.14 -22.88
C MET A 92 5.31 28.38 -23.73
N SER A 93 6.11 27.33 -23.95
CA SER A 93 7.29 27.38 -24.83
C SER A 93 6.92 27.66 -26.29
N ARG A 94 5.81 27.10 -26.78
CA ARG A 94 5.31 27.39 -28.13
C ARG A 94 4.84 28.83 -28.26
N ILE A 95 4.11 29.34 -27.26
CA ILE A 95 3.65 30.73 -27.23
C ILE A 95 4.86 31.68 -27.22
N GLN A 96 5.85 31.45 -26.35
CA GLN A 96 7.07 32.27 -26.31
C GLN A 96 7.81 32.30 -27.65
N LYS A 97 7.87 31.19 -28.38
CA LYS A 97 8.46 31.16 -29.73
C LYS A 97 7.62 31.87 -30.80
N ALA A 98 6.31 31.99 -30.61
CA ALA A 98 5.41 32.62 -31.58
C ALA A 98 5.36 34.15 -31.45
N PHE A 99 5.68 34.69 -30.26
CA PHE A 99 5.61 36.13 -29.96
C PHE A 99 6.98 36.76 -29.64
N GLY A 100 8.05 35.98 -29.65
CA GLY A 100 9.43 36.43 -29.43
C GLY A 100 10.23 36.61 -30.72
#